data_AF-A9WTY9-F1
#
_entry.id   AF-A9WTY9-F1
#
_cell.length_a   1.000
_cell.length_b   1.000
_cell.length_c   1.000
_cell.angle_alpha   90.00
_cell.angle_beta   90.00
_cell.angle_gamma   90.00
#
_symmetry.space_group_name_H-M   'P 1'
#
loop_
_entity.id
_entity.type
_entity.pdbx_description
1 polymer ?
#
loop_
_entity_poly.entity_id
_entity_poly.type
_entity_poly.pdbx_seq_one_letter_code
_entity_poly.pdbx_strand_id
1 'polypeptide(L)'
;MSEVADPQRAPELHRVRRMMRAWRFYDHFRTDDQAPARQPQVGTRTEVLSDTGNDLAAALQTIIESGGDGRLAQAIDRAFPGRSVAVHVEAGMFLTTFSQPGMLRALNAGELSDGTLRYLLLCAALLTVRPPELMVLNEPETSLHIDLLPAVAELIVEAAESYQIIVVTHSEKLIAHLEHSKKVHRHELVKELGETKIQGQGLLDGLPWTWPVRGRM
;
A
#
# COMPACT_ATOMS: atom_id res chain seq x y z
N MET A 1 -32.81 8.03 1.17
CA MET A 1 -31.75 9.05 1.01
C MET A 1 -30.99 8.83 -0.29
N SER A 2 -31.68 8.88 -1.44
CA SER A 2 -31.10 8.59 -2.76
C SER A 2 -31.42 9.67 -3.80
N GLU A 3 -31.75 10.88 -3.38
CA GLU A 3 -32.01 11.98 -4.29
C GLU A 3 -30.98 13.10 -4.07
N VAL A 4 -30.50 13.62 -5.19
CA VAL A 4 -29.50 14.68 -5.36
C VAL A 4 -28.04 14.21 -5.30
N ALA A 5 -27.63 13.48 -6.33
CA ALA A 5 -26.23 13.50 -6.78
C ALA A 5 -26.20 13.58 -8.31
N ASP A 6 -26.93 14.54 -8.87
CA ASP A 6 -26.80 14.90 -10.29
C ASP A 6 -25.45 15.60 -10.49
N PRO A 7 -24.52 15.03 -11.29
CA PRO A 7 -23.18 15.60 -11.51
C PRO A 7 -23.21 17.02 -12.07
N GLN A 8 -24.31 17.43 -12.72
CA GLN A 8 -24.46 18.79 -13.26
C GLN A 8 -24.95 19.81 -12.23
N ARG A 9 -25.68 19.38 -11.18
CA ARG A 9 -26.28 20.29 -10.19
C ARG A 9 -25.42 20.49 -8.95
N ALA A 10 -24.47 19.60 -8.68
CA ALA A 10 -23.54 19.69 -7.56
C ALA A 10 -22.15 19.11 -7.93
N PRO A 11 -21.42 19.76 -8.86
CA PRO A 11 -20.14 19.25 -9.37
C PRO A 11 -19.08 19.13 -8.26
N GLU A 12 -19.08 20.02 -7.27
CA GLU A 12 -18.16 19.99 -6.13
C GLU A 12 -18.39 18.77 -5.25
N LEU A 13 -19.66 18.48 -4.91
CA LEU A 13 -20.01 17.31 -4.10
C LEU A 13 -19.65 16.01 -4.83
N HIS A 14 -19.89 15.97 -6.15
CA HIS A 14 -19.49 14.84 -6.97
C HIS A 14 -17.97 14.67 -7.00
N ARG A 15 -17.20 15.77 -7.09
CA ARG A 15 -15.74 15.75 -7.04
C ARG A 15 -15.22 15.24 -5.70
N VAL A 16 -15.72 15.76 -4.57
CA VAL A 16 -15.34 15.32 -3.22
C VAL A 16 -15.67 13.84 -3.02
N ARG A 17 -16.87 13.40 -3.43
CA ARG A 17 -17.24 11.98 -3.36
C ARG A 17 -16.32 11.10 -4.19
N ARG A 18 -15.93 11.54 -5.40
CA ARG A 18 -15.01 10.79 -6.27
C ARG A 18 -13.62 10.69 -5.65
N MET A 19 -13.11 11.80 -5.11
CA MET A 19 -11.86 11.87 -4.35
C MET A 19 -11.87 10.88 -3.19
N MET A 20 -12.88 10.95 -2.31
CA MET A 20 -12.97 10.06 -1.13
C MET A 20 -13.09 8.59 -1.51
N ARG A 21 -13.76 8.26 -2.63
CA ARG A 21 -13.84 6.88 -3.14
C ARG A 21 -12.53 6.37 -3.75
N ALA A 22 -11.66 7.29 -4.18
CA ALA A 22 -10.35 6.95 -4.71
C ALA A 22 -9.34 6.66 -3.58
N TRP A 23 -9.60 7.11 -2.34
CA TRP A 23 -8.73 6.82 -1.21
C TRP A 23 -8.51 5.32 -1.02
N ARG A 24 -7.30 4.96 -0.58
CA ARG A 24 -6.89 3.57 -0.36
C ARG A 24 -6.46 3.35 1.07
N PHE A 25 -6.85 2.20 1.60
CA PHE A 25 -6.56 1.77 2.95
C PHE A 25 -6.06 0.34 2.85
N TYR A 26 -4.78 0.14 3.15
CA TYR A 26 -4.16 -1.18 3.23
C TYR A 26 -3.83 -1.45 4.69
N ASP A 27 -4.71 -2.22 5.33
CA ASP A 27 -4.62 -2.52 6.76
C ASP A 27 -3.77 -3.76 7.00
N HIS A 28 -4.19 -4.91 6.47
CA HIS A 28 -3.46 -6.15 6.62
C HIS A 28 -3.60 -7.02 5.37
N PHE A 29 -2.52 -7.10 4.59
CA PHE A 29 -2.45 -8.13 3.56
C PHE A 29 -2.22 -9.48 4.20
N ARG A 30 -3.02 -10.48 3.83
CA ARG A 30 -2.77 -11.85 4.26
C ARG A 30 -1.55 -12.40 3.51
N THR A 31 -0.67 -13.07 4.25
CA THR A 31 0.50 -13.76 3.69
C THR A 31 0.55 -15.24 4.07
N ASP A 32 -0.42 -15.73 4.83
CA ASP A 32 -0.54 -17.15 5.19
C ASP A 32 -0.66 -18.06 3.96
N ASP A 33 -0.58 -19.37 4.16
CA ASP A 33 -0.60 -20.37 3.08
C ASP A 33 -1.84 -20.27 2.17
N GLN A 34 -2.95 -19.75 2.69
CA GLN A 34 -4.21 -19.56 1.94
C GLN A 34 -4.44 -18.10 1.54
N ALA A 35 -3.42 -17.25 1.60
CA ALA A 35 -3.50 -15.87 1.16
C ALA A 35 -3.92 -15.82 -0.32
N PRO A 36 -4.93 -14.99 -0.67
CA PRO A 36 -5.39 -14.88 -2.06
C PRO A 36 -4.28 -14.51 -3.06
N ALA A 37 -3.30 -13.70 -2.62
CA ALA A 37 -2.15 -13.29 -3.41
C ALA A 37 -1.22 -14.46 -3.83
N ARG A 38 -1.32 -15.62 -3.17
CA ARG A 38 -0.55 -16.84 -3.51
C ARG A 38 -1.18 -17.66 -4.63
N GLN A 39 -2.44 -17.40 -4.96
CA GLN A 39 -3.22 -18.23 -5.89
C GLN A 39 -3.20 -17.67 -7.32
N PRO A 40 -3.28 -18.53 -8.35
CA PRO A 40 -3.59 -18.10 -9.70
C PRO A 40 -4.92 -17.34 -9.74
N GLN A 41 -4.98 -16.28 -10.52
CA GLN A 41 -6.13 -15.37 -10.62
C GLN A 41 -6.46 -15.07 -12.08
N VAL A 42 -7.69 -14.67 -12.39
CA VAL A 42 -8.05 -14.30 -13.77
C VAL A 42 -7.26 -13.07 -14.19
N GLY A 43 -6.60 -13.14 -15.34
CA GLY A 43 -5.85 -12.04 -15.92
C GLY A 43 -6.78 -10.90 -16.31
N THR A 44 -6.64 -9.77 -15.62
CA THR A 44 -7.37 -8.53 -15.93
C THR A 44 -6.41 -7.35 -15.82
N ARG A 45 -6.76 -6.22 -16.45
CA ARG A 45 -6.01 -4.98 -16.26
C ARG A 45 -6.42 -4.38 -14.92
N THR A 46 -5.54 -4.50 -13.93
CA THR A 46 -5.76 -4.04 -12.56
C THR A 46 -4.91 -2.82 -12.29
N GLU A 47 -5.52 -1.64 -12.35
CA GLU A 47 -4.80 -0.38 -12.13
C GLU A 47 -4.47 -0.11 -10.67
N VAL A 48 -5.27 -0.68 -9.77
CA VAL A 48 -5.24 -0.48 -8.33
C VAL A 48 -5.40 -1.84 -7.68
N LEU A 49 -4.44 -2.22 -6.83
CA LEU A 49 -4.51 -3.45 -6.05
C LEU A 49 -5.71 -3.42 -5.09
N SER A 50 -6.46 -4.52 -5.00
CA SER A 50 -7.50 -4.72 -3.99
C SER A 50 -6.95 -4.65 -2.56
N ASP A 51 -7.83 -4.34 -1.63
CA ASP A 51 -7.54 -4.37 -0.18
C ASP A 51 -7.10 -5.75 0.32
N THR A 52 -7.60 -6.82 -0.29
CA THR A 52 -7.24 -8.21 0.04
C THR A 52 -5.96 -8.70 -0.64
N GLY A 53 -5.47 -8.01 -1.67
CA GLY A 53 -4.33 -8.42 -2.50
C GLY A 53 -4.62 -9.62 -3.41
N ASN A 54 -5.89 -10.01 -3.59
CA ASN A 54 -6.26 -11.16 -4.43
C ASN A 54 -5.94 -10.98 -5.92
N ASP A 55 -5.73 -9.72 -6.33
CA ASP A 55 -5.44 -9.29 -7.68
C ASP A 55 -3.95 -8.93 -7.89
N LEU A 56 -3.06 -9.44 -7.02
CA LEU A 56 -1.62 -9.13 -7.04
C LEU A 56 -0.97 -9.36 -8.42
N ALA A 57 -1.16 -10.53 -9.03
CA ALA A 57 -0.53 -10.85 -10.31
C ALA A 57 -1.03 -9.92 -11.42
N ALA A 58 -2.32 -9.61 -11.45
CA ALA A 58 -2.91 -8.65 -12.39
C ALA A 58 -2.38 -7.23 -12.18
N ALA A 59 -2.23 -6.79 -10.93
CA ALA A 59 -1.68 -5.48 -10.60
C ALA A 59 -0.21 -5.37 -11.00
N LEU A 60 0.62 -6.37 -10.67
CA LEU A 60 2.03 -6.42 -11.07
C LEU A 60 2.18 -6.42 -12.60
N GLN A 61 1.38 -7.22 -13.31
CA GLN A 61 1.41 -7.22 -14.78
C GLN A 61 1.05 -5.85 -15.35
N THR A 62 0.03 -5.19 -14.79
CA THR A 62 -0.37 -3.86 -15.22
C THR A 62 0.74 -2.83 -14.98
N ILE A 63 1.48 -2.93 -13.87
CA ILE A 63 2.65 -2.09 -13.58
C ILE A 63 3.79 -2.36 -14.54
N ILE A 64 4.06 -3.62 -14.87
CA ILE A 64 5.10 -4.03 -15.84
C ILE A 64 4.77 -3.47 -17.23
N GLU A 65 3.52 -3.59 -17.68
CA GLU A 65 3.07 -3.13 -19.00
C GLU A 65 2.97 -1.60 -19.11
N SER A 66 2.58 -0.94 -18.02
CA SER A 66 2.46 0.52 -17.99
C SER A 66 3.79 1.21 -17.69
N GLY A 67 4.77 0.48 -17.18
CA GLY A 67 6.06 1.01 -16.76
C GLY A 67 7.06 1.12 -17.92
N GLY A 68 7.33 2.36 -18.35
CA GLY A 68 8.49 2.65 -19.21
C GLY A 68 9.82 2.71 -18.44
N ASP A 69 9.77 3.07 -17.15
CA ASP A 69 10.96 3.49 -16.39
C ASP A 69 11.56 2.38 -15.50
N GLY A 70 11.00 1.16 -15.54
CA GLY A 70 11.51 0.03 -14.75
C GLY A 70 11.39 0.18 -13.23
N ARG A 71 10.50 1.06 -12.72
CA ARG A 71 10.32 1.34 -11.28
C ARG A 71 10.11 0.08 -10.43
N LEU A 72 9.31 -0.88 -10.92
CA LEU A 72 9.13 -2.15 -10.23
C LEU A 72 10.44 -2.93 -10.14
N ALA A 73 11.19 -3.06 -11.25
CA ALA A 73 12.47 -3.76 -11.25
C ALA A 73 13.47 -3.09 -10.29
N GLN A 74 13.52 -1.75 -10.24
CA GLN A 74 14.36 -1.02 -9.30
C GLN A 74 13.96 -1.27 -7.84
N ALA A 75 12.65 -1.25 -7.53
CA ALA A 75 12.17 -1.56 -6.18
C ALA A 75 12.55 -2.99 -5.77
N ILE A 76 12.34 -3.97 -6.66
CA ILE A 76 12.73 -5.36 -6.41
C ILE A 76 14.25 -5.49 -6.21
N ASP A 77 15.08 -4.85 -7.01
CA ASP A 77 16.54 -4.96 -6.90
C ASP A 77 17.08 -4.37 -5.58
N ARG A 78 16.48 -3.27 -5.08
CA ARG A 78 16.85 -2.68 -3.78
C ARG A 78 16.57 -3.62 -2.61
N ALA A 79 15.42 -4.31 -2.63
CA ALA A 79 15.03 -5.25 -1.59
C ALA A 79 15.71 -6.62 -1.75
N PHE A 80 15.93 -7.04 -2.99
CA PHE A 80 16.38 -8.37 -3.35
C PHE A 80 17.35 -8.31 -4.53
N PRO A 81 18.64 -7.96 -4.29
CA PRO A 81 19.61 -7.76 -5.37
C PRO A 81 19.73 -8.96 -6.31
N GLY A 82 19.66 -8.70 -7.61
CA GLY A 82 19.75 -9.72 -8.66
C GLY A 82 18.53 -10.65 -8.77
N ARG A 83 17.44 -10.37 -8.04
CA ARG A 83 16.17 -11.08 -8.17
C ARG A 83 15.20 -10.31 -9.07
N SER A 84 14.20 -10.98 -9.59
CA SER A 84 13.19 -10.36 -10.45
C SER A 84 11.81 -10.97 -10.22
N VAL A 85 10.77 -10.16 -10.46
CA VAL A 85 9.38 -10.59 -10.43
C VAL A 85 8.83 -10.57 -11.85
N ALA A 86 8.01 -11.57 -12.18
CA ALA A 86 7.29 -11.66 -13.44
C ALA A 86 5.90 -12.26 -13.21
N VAL A 87 5.05 -12.20 -14.23
CA VAL A 87 3.73 -12.84 -14.19
C VAL A 87 3.70 -13.91 -15.27
N HIS A 88 3.50 -15.16 -14.84
CA HIS A 88 3.26 -16.27 -15.74
C HIS A 88 1.79 -16.29 -16.15
N VAL A 89 1.51 -16.52 -17.42
CA VAL A 89 0.16 -16.54 -17.99
C VAL A 89 -0.12 -17.91 -18.58
N GLU A 90 -1.13 -18.59 -18.05
CA GLU A 90 -1.57 -19.89 -18.54
C GLU A 90 -3.10 -19.94 -18.58
N ALA A 91 -3.67 -20.24 -19.75
CA ALA A 91 -5.13 -20.34 -19.95
C ALA A 91 -5.94 -19.13 -19.43
N GLY A 92 -5.39 -17.92 -19.54
CA GLY A 92 -6.02 -16.68 -19.06
C GLY A 92 -5.88 -16.44 -17.55
N MET A 93 -5.19 -17.33 -16.84
CA MET A 93 -4.84 -17.18 -15.44
C MET A 93 -3.45 -16.57 -15.29
N PHE A 94 -3.31 -15.62 -14.40
CA PHE A 94 -2.06 -14.96 -14.04
C PHE A 94 -1.56 -15.53 -12.72
N LEU A 95 -0.26 -15.79 -12.67
CA LEU A 95 0.45 -16.26 -11.48
C LEU A 95 1.74 -15.46 -11.30
N THR A 96 1.91 -14.83 -10.14
CA THR A 96 3.17 -14.16 -9.81
C THR A 96 4.28 -15.18 -9.66
N THR A 97 5.40 -14.93 -10.34
CA THR A 97 6.62 -15.73 -10.25
C THR A 97 7.80 -14.86 -9.85
N PHE A 98 8.74 -15.45 -9.13
CA PHE A 98 9.90 -14.76 -8.57
C PHE A 98 11.17 -15.55 -8.88
N SER A 99 12.09 -14.92 -9.60
CA SER A 99 13.35 -15.53 -10.01
C SER A 99 14.49 -15.05 -9.12
N GLN A 100 15.38 -15.98 -8.75
CA GLN A 100 16.55 -15.67 -7.95
C GLN A 100 17.78 -16.47 -8.41
N PRO A 101 19.00 -15.89 -8.30
CA PRO A 101 20.23 -16.59 -8.65
C PRO A 101 20.38 -17.92 -7.90
N GLY A 102 20.84 -18.95 -8.61
CA GLY A 102 21.06 -20.29 -8.05
C GLY A 102 19.85 -21.23 -8.08
N MET A 103 18.66 -20.77 -8.49
CA MET A 103 17.51 -21.64 -8.72
C MET A 103 17.38 -22.08 -10.17
N LEU A 104 16.93 -23.32 -10.38
CA LEU A 104 16.70 -23.90 -11.72
C LEU A 104 15.43 -23.39 -12.40
N ARG A 105 14.51 -22.79 -11.63
CA ARG A 105 13.26 -22.19 -12.10
C ARG A 105 12.85 -21.03 -11.20
N ALA A 106 11.93 -20.21 -11.70
CA ALA A 106 11.24 -19.24 -10.86
C ALA A 106 10.33 -19.94 -9.83
N LEU A 107 10.22 -19.32 -8.66
CA LEU A 107 9.29 -19.70 -7.60
C LEU A 107 7.91 -19.12 -7.90
N ASN A 108 6.86 -19.90 -7.67
CA ASN A 108 5.49 -19.40 -7.71
C ASN A 108 5.16 -18.64 -6.43
N ALA A 109 4.14 -17.78 -6.47
CA ALA A 109 3.69 -17.00 -5.30
C ALA A 109 3.42 -17.86 -4.05
N GLY A 110 2.92 -19.09 -4.23
CA GLY A 110 2.71 -20.06 -3.13
C GLY A 110 3.98 -20.55 -2.43
N GLU A 111 5.15 -20.39 -3.05
CA GLU A 111 6.44 -20.83 -2.51
C GLU A 111 7.23 -19.69 -1.86
N LEU A 112 6.73 -18.45 -1.94
CA LEU A 112 7.42 -17.29 -1.39
C LEU A 112 7.31 -17.23 0.14
N SER A 113 8.36 -16.72 0.79
CA SER A 113 8.24 -16.36 2.20
C SER A 113 7.22 -15.24 2.40
N ASP A 114 6.61 -15.17 3.57
CA ASP A 114 5.66 -14.12 3.95
C ASP A 114 6.20 -12.72 3.70
N GLY A 115 7.46 -12.48 4.10
CA GLY A 115 8.12 -11.19 3.89
C GLY A 115 8.31 -10.84 2.40
N THR A 116 8.61 -11.83 1.55
CA THR A 116 8.73 -11.60 0.11
C THR A 116 7.37 -11.26 -0.49
N LEU A 117 6.33 -12.04 -0.18
CA LEU A 117 4.98 -11.80 -0.67
C LEU A 117 4.45 -10.44 -0.20
N ARG A 118 4.66 -10.08 1.08
CA ARG A 118 4.30 -8.78 1.64
C ARG A 118 5.00 -7.64 0.90
N TYR A 119 6.30 -7.77 0.62
CA TYR A 119 7.02 -6.76 -0.13
C TYR A 119 6.44 -6.57 -1.54
N LEU A 120 6.11 -7.66 -2.24
CA LEU A 120 5.47 -7.59 -3.56
C LEU A 120 4.09 -6.90 -3.52
N LEU A 121 3.29 -7.15 -2.48
CA LEU A 121 2.01 -6.48 -2.26
C LEU A 121 2.20 -4.98 -2.02
N LEU A 122 3.21 -4.59 -1.22
CA LEU A 122 3.56 -3.18 -1.02
C LEU A 122 4.02 -2.52 -2.32
N CYS A 123 4.83 -3.20 -3.14
CA CYS A 123 5.20 -2.72 -4.48
C CYS A 123 3.96 -2.50 -5.35
N ALA A 124 3.04 -3.47 -5.41
CA ALA A 124 1.84 -3.34 -6.23
C ALA A 124 0.91 -2.21 -5.74
N ALA A 125 0.81 -2.00 -4.43
CA ALA A 125 0.06 -0.90 -3.84
C ALA A 125 0.70 0.47 -4.13
N LEU A 126 2.01 0.62 -3.86
CA LEU A 126 2.73 1.89 -3.92
C LEU A 126 3.14 2.31 -5.35
N LEU A 127 3.26 1.35 -6.27
CA LEU A 127 3.54 1.61 -7.68
C LEU A 127 2.29 1.56 -8.56
N THR A 128 1.10 1.70 -7.94
CA THR A 128 -0.18 1.73 -8.65
C THR A 128 -0.15 2.70 -9.84
N VAL A 129 -0.70 2.27 -10.98
CA VAL A 129 -0.75 3.09 -12.21
C VAL A 129 -1.84 4.17 -12.14
N ARG A 130 -2.70 4.10 -11.12
CA ARG A 130 -3.74 5.09 -10.84
C ARG A 130 -3.62 5.57 -9.39
N PRO A 131 -2.66 6.46 -9.11
CA PRO A 131 -2.40 6.94 -7.76
C PRO A 131 -3.65 7.57 -7.13
N PRO A 132 -4.00 7.21 -5.89
CA PRO A 132 -5.10 7.84 -5.16
C PRO A 132 -4.68 9.24 -4.69
N GLU A 133 -5.63 10.10 -4.29
CA GLU A 133 -5.24 11.36 -3.61
C GLU A 133 -4.70 11.11 -2.19
N LEU A 134 -5.14 10.03 -1.55
CA LEU A 134 -4.70 9.60 -0.22
C LEU A 134 -4.57 8.07 -0.16
N MET A 135 -3.47 7.60 0.41
CA MET A 135 -3.23 6.21 0.78
C MET A 135 -2.91 6.10 2.26
N VAL A 136 -3.49 5.11 2.94
CA VAL A 136 -3.18 4.77 4.33
C VAL A 136 -2.58 3.37 4.35
N LEU A 137 -1.39 3.24 4.95
CA LEU A 137 -0.72 1.97 5.21
C LEU A 137 -0.71 1.73 6.71
N ASN A 138 -1.33 0.63 7.15
CA ASN A 138 -1.25 0.22 8.56
C ASN A 138 -0.22 -0.90 8.70
N GLU A 139 0.73 -0.69 9.61
CA GLU A 139 1.82 -1.61 9.94
C GLU A 139 2.44 -2.31 8.71
N PRO A 140 2.90 -1.54 7.70
CA PRO A 140 3.47 -2.14 6.48
C PRO A 140 4.72 -3.00 6.77
N GLU A 141 5.37 -2.83 7.92
CA GLU A 141 6.48 -3.65 8.40
C GLU A 141 6.10 -5.07 8.85
N THR A 142 4.81 -5.35 9.08
CA THR A 142 4.38 -6.61 9.67
C THR A 142 4.74 -7.80 8.79
N SER A 143 5.40 -8.79 9.40
CA SER A 143 5.94 -10.00 8.74
C SER A 143 7.09 -9.75 7.74
N LEU A 144 7.63 -8.53 7.66
CA LEU A 144 8.84 -8.25 6.87
C LEU A 144 10.11 -8.58 7.64
N HIS A 145 11.12 -9.08 6.92
CA HIS A 145 12.47 -9.16 7.46
C HIS A 145 13.03 -7.74 7.65
N ILE A 146 13.85 -7.54 8.68
CA ILE A 146 14.32 -6.21 9.04
C ILE A 146 15.14 -5.52 7.93
N ASP A 147 15.88 -6.32 7.17
CA ASP A 147 16.70 -5.84 6.05
C ASP A 147 15.87 -5.26 4.90
N LEU A 148 14.55 -5.49 4.88
CA LEU A 148 13.64 -4.95 3.86
C LEU A 148 13.09 -3.56 4.24
N LEU A 149 13.19 -3.14 5.50
CA LEU A 149 12.64 -1.86 5.94
C LEU A 149 13.24 -0.63 5.22
N PRO A 150 14.56 -0.58 4.92
CA PRO A 150 15.11 0.51 4.12
C PRO A 150 14.43 0.61 2.75
N ALA A 151 14.27 -0.52 2.05
CA ALA A 151 13.65 -0.57 0.73
C ALA A 151 12.16 -0.20 0.76
N VAL A 152 11.44 -0.56 1.83
CA VAL A 152 10.04 -0.15 2.04
C VAL A 152 9.95 1.36 2.31
N ALA A 153 10.81 1.91 3.16
CA ALA A 153 10.83 3.34 3.45
C ALA A 153 11.10 4.17 2.20
N GLU A 154 12.10 3.78 1.39
CA GLU A 154 12.38 4.42 0.10
C GLU A 154 11.19 4.35 -0.85
N LEU A 155 10.56 3.19 -0.97
CA LEU A 155 9.39 2.99 -1.83
C LEU A 155 8.21 3.89 -1.40
N ILE A 156 7.97 4.04 -0.10
CA ILE A 156 6.96 4.94 0.45
C ILE A 156 7.30 6.40 0.12
N VAL A 157 8.55 6.82 0.36
CA VAL A 157 8.98 8.19 0.09
C VAL A 157 8.86 8.54 -1.40
N GLU A 158 9.23 7.62 -2.29
CA GLU A 158 9.08 7.82 -3.74
C GLU A 158 7.62 7.91 -4.18
N ALA A 159 6.74 7.07 -3.61
CA ALA A 159 5.32 7.12 -3.89
C ALA A 159 4.69 8.43 -3.38
N ALA A 160 5.16 8.93 -2.24
CA ALA A 160 4.70 10.18 -1.62
C ALA A 160 4.99 11.43 -2.47
N GLU A 161 5.84 11.34 -3.49
CA GLU A 161 6.03 12.42 -4.49
C GLU A 161 4.79 12.64 -5.37
N SER A 162 3.93 11.62 -5.50
CA SER A 162 2.77 11.65 -6.38
C SER A 162 1.45 11.84 -5.64
N TYR A 163 1.36 11.46 -4.37
CA TYR A 163 0.14 11.52 -3.57
C TYR A 163 0.41 11.47 -2.07
N GLN A 164 -0.61 11.81 -1.26
CA GLN A 164 -0.47 11.78 0.19
C GLN A 164 -0.48 10.34 0.73
N ILE A 165 0.47 10.03 1.60
CA ILE A 165 0.55 8.73 2.30
C ILE A 165 0.54 8.96 3.80
N ILE A 166 -0.32 8.25 4.51
CA ILE A 166 -0.30 8.14 5.97
C ILE A 166 0.19 6.74 6.30
N VAL A 167 1.28 6.66 7.07
CA VAL A 167 1.81 5.39 7.57
C VAL A 167 1.52 5.33 9.07
N VAL A 168 0.84 4.27 9.49
CA VAL A 168 0.65 3.93 10.90
C VAL A 168 1.61 2.78 11.20
N THR A 169 2.55 2.98 12.11
CA THR A 169 3.65 2.05 12.38
C THR A 169 4.02 2.12 13.85
N HIS A 170 4.39 0.98 14.43
CA HIS A 170 5.02 0.91 15.75
C HIS A 170 6.52 0.59 15.63
N SER A 171 7.04 0.39 14.41
CA SER A 171 8.44 0.12 14.14
C SER A 171 9.30 1.38 14.17
N GLU A 172 10.03 1.57 15.27
CA GLU A 172 11.07 2.60 15.41
C GLU A 172 12.10 2.54 14.27
N LYS A 173 12.39 1.35 13.75
CA LYS A 173 13.34 1.17 12.66
C LYS A 173 12.77 1.67 11.33
N LEU A 174 11.50 1.40 11.04
CA LEU A 174 10.85 1.95 9.85
C LEU A 174 10.74 3.48 9.95
N ILE A 175 10.37 4.00 11.12
CA ILE A 175 10.33 5.45 11.39
C ILE A 175 11.69 6.08 11.13
N ALA A 176 12.76 5.52 11.70
CA ALA A 176 14.12 6.02 11.48
C ALA A 176 14.49 6.05 9.99
N HIS A 177 14.14 5.01 9.21
CA HIS A 177 14.37 5.00 7.77
C HIS A 177 13.55 6.08 7.03
N LEU A 178 12.28 6.25 7.36
CA LEU A 178 11.41 7.28 6.78
C LEU A 178 11.94 8.70 7.06
N GLU A 179 12.39 8.97 8.28
CA GLU A 179 12.89 10.28 8.74
C GLU A 179 14.20 10.72 8.06
N HIS A 180 14.89 9.84 7.32
CA HIS A 180 15.98 10.27 6.44
C HIS A 180 15.48 11.23 5.33
N SER A 181 14.19 11.15 4.98
CA SER A 181 13.53 12.10 4.09
C SER A 181 13.00 13.31 4.87
N LYS A 182 13.31 14.51 4.39
CA LYS A 182 12.82 15.78 4.96
C LYS A 182 11.31 16.02 4.75
N LYS A 183 10.63 15.15 4.00
CA LYS A 183 9.20 15.26 3.67
C LYS A 183 8.29 14.53 4.65
N VAL A 184 8.85 13.91 5.68
CA VAL A 184 8.08 13.13 6.67
C VAL A 184 7.64 14.02 7.82
N HIS A 185 6.35 13.99 8.12
CA HIS A 185 5.76 14.59 9.30
C HIS A 185 5.37 13.49 10.29
N ARG A 186 6.10 13.37 11.39
CA ARG A 186 5.81 12.40 12.45
C ARG A 186 4.82 12.96 13.45
N HIS A 187 3.80 12.17 13.77
CA HIS A 187 2.90 12.39 14.90
C HIS A 187 3.03 11.21 15.85
N GLU A 188 3.61 11.43 17.03
CA GLU A 188 3.69 10.41 18.06
C GLU A 188 2.41 10.39 18.88
N LEU A 189 1.80 9.21 19.01
CA LEU A 189 0.58 9.01 19.78
C LEU A 189 0.94 8.42 21.15
N VAL A 190 0.53 9.09 22.22
CA VAL A 190 0.75 8.68 23.61
C VAL A 190 -0.58 8.43 24.32
N LYS A 191 -0.56 7.55 25.31
CA LYS A 191 -1.73 7.26 26.14
C LYS A 191 -1.60 7.94 27.49
N GLU A 192 -2.47 8.91 27.76
CA GLU A 192 -2.52 9.65 29.03
C GLU A 192 -3.86 9.42 29.70
N LEU A 193 -3.86 8.84 30.91
CA LEU A 193 -5.07 8.58 31.70
C LEU A 193 -6.19 7.82 30.93
N GLY A 194 -5.82 7.01 29.93
CA GLY A 194 -6.77 6.25 29.11
C GLY A 194 -7.17 6.91 27.79
N GLU A 195 -6.80 8.18 27.58
CA GLU A 195 -7.04 8.93 26.34
C GLU A 195 -5.80 8.86 25.42
N THR A 196 -6.01 8.73 24.11
CA THR A 196 -4.96 8.84 23.10
C THR A 196 -4.76 10.31 22.74
N LYS A 197 -3.55 10.82 22.90
CA LYS A 197 -3.17 12.20 22.56
C LYS A 197 -1.98 12.22 21.62
N ILE A 198 -1.83 13.31 20.87
CA ILE A 198 -0.61 13.58 20.10
C ILE A 198 0.41 14.20 21.05
N GLN A 199 1.61 13.62 21.11
CA GLN A 199 2.69 14.12 21.95
C GLN A 199 3.03 15.57 21.57
N GLY A 200 3.09 16.46 22.56
CA GLY A 200 3.42 17.86 22.36
C GLY A 200 2.28 18.75 21.85
N GLN A 201 1.07 18.21 21.62
CA GLN A 201 -0.10 19.00 21.25
C GLN A 201 -0.75 19.62 22.51
N GLY A 202 -0.75 20.95 22.62
CA GLY A 202 -1.40 21.68 23.71
C GLY A 202 -2.92 21.80 23.54
N LEU A 203 -3.58 22.32 24.59
CA LEU A 203 -5.05 22.48 24.63
C LEU A 203 -5.60 23.40 23.51
N LEU A 204 -4.77 24.32 23.01
CA LEU A 204 -5.12 25.30 21.97
C LEU A 204 -4.65 24.88 20.57
N ASP A 205 -3.86 23.80 20.47
CA ASP A 205 -3.32 23.27 19.21
C ASP A 205 -4.18 22.14 18.64
N GLY A 206 -5.27 21.79 19.34
CA GLY A 206 -6.28 20.84 18.89
C GLY A 206 -7.08 21.38 17.71
N LEU A 207 -7.48 20.50 16.78
CA LEU A 207 -8.44 20.88 15.75
C LEU A 207 -9.75 21.33 16.43
N PRO A 208 -10.38 22.44 16.01
CA PRO A 208 -11.62 22.95 16.60
C PRO A 208 -12.84 22.05 16.30
N TRP A 209 -12.60 20.86 15.75
CA TRP A 209 -13.62 19.92 15.34
C TRP A 209 -14.25 19.22 16.54
N THR A 210 -15.53 19.50 16.75
CA THR A 210 -16.36 18.77 17.70
C THR A 210 -17.10 17.67 16.94
N TRP A 211 -16.86 16.40 17.29
CA TRP A 211 -17.64 15.32 16.72
C TRP A 211 -19.13 15.52 17.05
N PRO A 212 -20.04 15.46 16.06
CA PRO A 212 -21.45 15.52 16.34
C PRO A 212 -21.83 14.33 17.23
N VAL A 213 -22.50 14.62 18.34
CA VAL A 213 -23.02 13.61 19.24
C VAL A 213 -23.95 12.72 18.43
N ARG A 214 -23.68 11.41 18.33
CA ARG A 214 -24.60 10.47 17.69
C ARG A 214 -25.96 10.62 18.38
N GLY A 215 -26.94 11.18 17.67
CA GLY A 215 -28.30 11.27 18.18
C GLY A 215 -28.76 9.87 18.57
N ARG A 216 -29.20 9.69 19.81
CA ARG A 216 -29.94 8.48 20.19
C ARG A 216 -31.17 8.43 19.28
N MET A 217 -31.24 7.42 18.42
CA MET A 217 -32.53 6.94 17.92
C MET A 217 -33.24 6.22 19.06
#